data_AF-A0A926VM71-F1
#
_entry.id   AF-A0A926VM71-F1
#
_cell.length_a   1.000
_cell.length_b   1.000
_cell.length_c   1.000
_cell.angle_alpha   90.00
_cell.angle_beta   90.00
_cell.angle_gamma   90.00
#
_symmetry.space_group_name_H-M   'P 1'
#
loop_
_entity.id
_entity.type
_entity.pdbx_description
1 polymer ?
#
loop_
_entity_poly.entity_id
_entity_poly.type
_entity_poly.pdbx_seq_one_letter_code
_entity_poly.pdbx_strand_id
1 'polypeptide(L)'
;MSKSKITELTPEQEALIPVYVEKWRKIAIYTEPIDREKAAEAIDAAYAAIGLYKPRLMFYDSPYEGFGKLDSRLQNLSKKGVKTLLHKQYMEEMSRRSPLIRQLWIVLKGQIEKQVGRELYRLLERELRYEVSKNLFQIERQLYNQMESQLYSREYLYTSEQINRSEMNISTERTPLEEVLKLSITPETLAGSICFYDFCISVLNCTCDRAKWEALQLIVKDCGWFTPFKNIAILCDRPIKLSLDDRNLLHAEGEPAIEYADGYNLYSYRGVTLPEKYGKLYPHQWQTEWLLEEEENEIRRALIQGIGYARICERWPATEIDNWLEYTILNVKINYQKIDLLRKTSPSTGKIEFLELPHDFKSAREAVASISILNFLCEQKQEGAFRQLLSHWRWWDFEKTDIVWERPIKVSFDNQNRLHAEGEAAIEFADGYSLYFYRGVMLPEKYGKLHPHQWQAQWLLQEGNVEVRRVLMPGIGYAKMCQELRVNEIDSWQEYTLLKLHHYFEYDGIFLLKMTCPSTGQIYALRVPPKMRSAREAIRWVNWGIDPEEFAVQT
;
A
#
# COMPACT_ATOMS: atom_id res chain seq x y z
N MET A 1 -37.59 20.18 12.07
CA MET A 1 -37.01 20.09 10.70
C MET A 1 -35.71 19.30 10.79
N SER A 2 -35.61 18.15 10.11
CA SER A 2 -34.35 17.41 10.02
C SER A 2 -33.35 18.28 9.26
N LYS A 3 -32.18 18.60 9.86
CA LYS A 3 -31.06 19.14 9.08
C LYS A 3 -30.80 18.19 7.91
N SER A 4 -30.58 18.71 6.71
CA SER A 4 -30.14 17.86 5.59
C SER A 4 -28.78 17.27 5.93
N LYS A 5 -28.51 16.05 5.46
CA LYS A 5 -27.20 15.44 5.65
C LYS A 5 -26.13 16.20 4.86
N ILE A 6 -24.92 16.23 5.39
CA ILE A 6 -23.73 16.71 4.70
C ILE A 6 -23.29 15.64 3.71
N THR A 7 -23.31 15.95 2.41
CA THR A 7 -23.02 14.97 1.34
C THR A 7 -21.71 15.22 0.62
N GLU A 8 -21.15 16.43 0.72
CA GLU A 8 -19.94 16.85 0.01
C GLU A 8 -19.07 17.73 0.94
N LEU A 9 -17.77 17.81 0.64
CA LEU A 9 -16.81 18.68 1.33
C LEU A 9 -16.58 19.94 0.50
N THR A 10 -16.28 21.06 1.16
CA THR A 10 -15.68 22.20 0.46
C THR A 10 -14.19 21.92 0.20
N PRO A 11 -13.57 22.57 -0.81
CA PRO A 11 -12.13 22.44 -1.07
C PRO A 11 -11.26 22.73 0.17
N GLU A 12 -11.68 23.68 1.00
CA GLU A 12 -10.98 24.03 2.24
C GLU A 12 -11.08 22.90 3.28
N GLN A 13 -12.23 22.21 3.36
CA GLN A 13 -12.40 21.06 4.25
C GLN A 13 -11.60 19.85 3.77
N GLU A 14 -11.59 19.60 2.46
CA GLU A 14 -10.82 18.51 1.85
C GLU A 14 -9.31 18.71 2.08
N ALA A 15 -8.81 19.95 1.96
CA ALA A 15 -7.41 20.28 2.24
C ALA A 15 -6.98 20.01 3.71
N LEU A 16 -7.93 19.90 4.65
CA LEU A 16 -7.64 19.59 6.05
C LEU A 16 -7.48 18.08 6.33
N ILE A 17 -7.90 17.20 5.41
CA ILE A 17 -7.77 15.75 5.58
C ILE A 17 -6.32 15.34 5.92
N PRO A 18 -5.30 15.68 5.12
CA PRO A 18 -3.91 15.29 5.44
C PRO A 18 -3.40 15.90 6.75
N VAL A 19 -3.88 17.10 7.12
CA VAL A 19 -3.52 17.76 8.38
C VAL A 19 -4.02 16.97 9.58
N TYR A 20 -5.26 16.45 9.52
CA TYR A 20 -5.83 15.63 10.59
C TYR A 20 -5.18 14.25 10.66
N VAL A 21 -4.88 13.63 9.52
CA VAL A 21 -4.15 12.35 9.47
C VAL A 21 -2.80 12.50 10.18
N GLU A 22 -2.01 13.52 9.83
CA GLU A 22 -0.69 13.73 10.43
C GLU A 22 -0.78 14.08 11.92
N LYS A 23 -1.76 14.90 12.32
CA LYS A 23 -2.03 15.22 13.73
C LYS A 23 -2.25 13.95 14.56
N TRP A 24 -3.16 13.08 14.13
CA TRP A 24 -3.52 11.88 14.90
C TRP A 24 -2.49 10.77 14.79
N ARG A 25 -1.76 10.69 13.68
CA ARG A 25 -0.60 9.81 13.53
C ARG A 25 0.50 10.15 14.52
N LYS A 26 0.84 11.44 14.69
CA LYS A 26 1.83 11.88 15.70
C LYS A 26 1.43 11.53 17.13
N ILE A 27 0.14 11.62 17.45
CA ILE A 27 -0.39 11.24 18.77
C ILE A 27 -0.29 9.72 18.96
N ALA A 28 -0.62 8.94 17.91
CA ALA A 28 -0.57 7.49 17.95
C ALA A 28 0.86 6.96 18.20
N ILE A 29 1.87 7.50 17.51
CA ILE A 29 3.26 7.01 17.61
C ILE A 29 4.08 7.71 18.70
N TYR A 30 3.42 8.41 19.61
CA TYR A 30 4.08 9.20 20.65
C TYR A 30 4.68 8.29 21.73
N THR A 31 5.93 8.54 22.11
CA THR A 31 6.75 7.65 22.96
C THR A 31 7.14 8.25 24.30
N GLU A 32 6.66 9.45 24.65
CA GLU A 32 6.92 9.97 26.00
C GLU A 32 6.08 9.20 27.03
N PRO A 33 6.63 9.00 28.25
CA PRO A 33 5.92 8.36 29.34
C PRO A 33 4.58 9.03 29.63
N ILE A 34 3.59 8.23 30.02
CA ILE A 34 2.28 8.74 30.39
C ILE A 34 2.35 9.58 31.67
N ASP A 35 1.62 10.68 31.67
CA ASP A 35 1.32 11.41 32.89
C ASP A 35 0.24 10.64 33.66
N ARG A 36 0.63 9.97 34.74
CA ARG A 36 -0.27 9.08 35.51
C ARG A 36 -1.50 9.80 36.06
N GLU A 37 -1.40 11.10 36.36
CA GLU A 37 -2.54 11.88 36.85
C GLU A 37 -3.53 12.15 35.72
N LYS A 38 -3.05 12.64 34.56
CA LYS A 38 -3.90 12.86 33.38
C LYS A 38 -4.51 11.56 32.86
N ALA A 39 -3.73 10.48 32.85
CA ALA A 39 -4.22 9.16 32.47
C ALA A 39 -5.34 8.68 33.41
N ALA A 40 -5.22 8.95 34.72
CA ALA A 40 -6.27 8.63 35.68
C ALA A 40 -7.55 9.45 35.44
N GLU A 41 -7.41 10.76 35.20
CA GLU A 41 -8.54 11.63 34.85
C GLU A 41 -9.24 11.18 33.55
N ALA A 42 -8.48 10.77 32.54
CA ALA A 42 -9.00 10.24 31.28
C ALA A 42 -9.85 8.98 31.49
N ILE A 43 -9.37 8.04 32.31
CA ILE A 43 -10.11 6.80 32.63
C ILE A 43 -11.34 7.12 33.48
N ASP A 44 -11.23 8.00 34.47
CA ASP A 44 -12.37 8.42 35.29
C ASP A 44 -13.47 9.07 34.45
N ALA A 45 -13.10 9.96 33.51
CA ALA A 45 -14.03 10.57 32.56
C ALA A 45 -14.72 9.51 31.67
N ALA A 46 -13.97 8.51 31.19
CA ALA A 46 -14.50 7.43 30.37
C ALA A 46 -15.54 6.56 31.10
N TYR A 47 -15.28 6.20 32.35
CA TYR A 47 -16.22 5.41 33.16
C TYR A 47 -17.45 6.24 33.53
N ALA A 48 -17.26 7.51 33.92
CA ALA A 48 -18.35 8.43 34.23
C ALA A 48 -19.27 8.66 33.02
N ALA A 49 -18.73 8.80 31.81
CA ALA A 49 -19.48 9.03 30.58
C ALA A 49 -20.45 7.87 30.21
N ILE A 50 -20.23 6.68 30.79
CA ILE A 50 -21.11 5.51 30.65
C ILE A 50 -21.81 5.11 31.96
N GLY A 51 -21.74 5.96 32.99
CA GLY A 51 -22.44 5.75 34.27
C GLY A 51 -21.83 4.65 35.16
N LEU A 52 -20.54 4.35 34.99
CA LEU A 52 -19.80 3.44 35.87
C LEU A 52 -19.03 4.20 36.94
N TYR A 53 -18.77 3.53 38.06
CA TYR A 53 -17.89 4.03 39.11
C TYR A 53 -16.43 3.99 38.67
N LYS A 54 -15.63 4.93 39.20
CA LYS A 54 -14.19 4.97 38.93
C LYS A 54 -13.51 3.63 39.28
N PRO A 55 -12.69 3.07 38.40
CA PRO A 55 -11.97 1.83 38.67
C PRO A 55 -10.72 2.10 39.54
N ARG A 56 -10.22 1.07 40.20
CA ARG A 56 -8.87 1.09 40.75
C ARG A 56 -7.85 0.95 39.62
N LEU A 57 -6.93 1.90 39.49
CA LEU A 57 -5.89 1.87 38.47
C LEU A 57 -4.67 1.08 38.93
N MET A 58 -4.08 0.32 38.01
CA MET A 58 -2.80 -0.37 38.17
C MET A 58 -1.89 0.02 37.03
N PHE A 59 -0.75 0.64 37.35
CA PHE A 59 0.23 1.10 36.37
C PHE A 59 1.38 0.11 36.25
N TYR A 60 1.81 -0.16 35.02
CA TYR A 60 2.96 -0.99 34.67
C TYR A 60 3.79 -0.33 33.59
N ASP A 61 5.08 -0.64 33.54
CA ASP A 61 6.01 0.02 32.62
C ASP A 61 5.94 -0.61 31.20
N SER A 62 5.43 -1.84 31.08
CA SER A 62 5.14 -2.47 29.80
C SER A 62 3.89 -3.36 29.83
N PRO A 63 3.27 -3.62 28.66
CA PRO A 63 2.24 -4.63 28.51
C PRO A 63 2.69 -6.03 28.98
N TYR A 64 3.94 -6.42 28.73
CA TYR A 64 4.46 -7.72 29.14
C TYR A 64 4.43 -7.88 30.66
N GLU A 65 4.89 -6.87 31.40
CA GLU A 65 4.82 -6.88 32.87
C GLU A 65 3.37 -6.91 33.36
N GLY A 66 2.53 -6.01 32.85
CA GLY A 66 1.13 -5.89 33.25
C GLY A 66 0.35 -7.20 33.05
N PHE A 67 0.53 -7.84 31.90
CA PHE A 67 -0.10 -9.12 31.60
C PHE A 67 0.50 -10.28 32.40
N GLY A 68 1.82 -10.33 32.61
CA GLY A 68 2.43 -11.36 33.46
C GLY A 68 1.96 -11.28 34.93
N LYS A 69 1.73 -10.07 35.46
CA LYS A 69 1.16 -9.87 36.80
C LYS A 69 -0.32 -10.25 36.88
N LEU A 70 -1.08 -10.00 35.81
CA LEU A 70 -2.47 -10.43 35.74
C LEU A 70 -2.58 -11.94 35.63
N ASP A 71 -1.78 -12.56 34.76
CA ASP A 71 -1.74 -14.00 34.53
C ASP A 71 -1.40 -14.75 35.82
N SER A 72 -0.31 -14.37 36.51
CA SER A 72 0.04 -14.96 37.81
C SER A 72 -1.07 -14.80 38.87
N ARG A 73 -1.85 -13.72 38.85
CA ARG A 73 -3.01 -13.57 39.74
C ARG A 73 -4.17 -14.49 39.34
N LEU A 74 -4.44 -14.64 38.05
CA LEU A 74 -5.46 -15.55 37.53
C LEU A 74 -5.10 -17.01 37.83
N GLN A 75 -3.84 -17.40 37.65
CA GLN A 75 -3.32 -18.73 37.97
C GLN A 75 -3.39 -19.03 39.48
N ASN A 76 -3.05 -18.06 40.34
CA ASN A 76 -3.18 -18.22 41.79
C ASN A 76 -4.64 -18.40 42.27
N LEU A 77 -5.62 -17.92 41.48
CA LEU A 77 -7.03 -18.14 41.75
C LEU A 77 -7.52 -19.53 41.26
N SER A 78 -6.75 -20.22 40.40
CA SER A 78 -7.06 -21.56 39.90
C SER A 78 -6.33 -22.67 40.67
N LYS A 79 -6.91 -23.11 41.80
CA LYS A 79 -6.93 -24.54 42.16
C LYS A 79 -8.34 -25.16 42.16
N LYS A 80 -9.39 -24.36 41.91
CA LYS A 80 -10.78 -24.82 41.67
C LYS A 80 -11.78 -23.70 41.28
N GLY A 81 -11.41 -22.42 41.35
CA GLY A 81 -12.38 -21.30 41.34
C GLY A 81 -12.47 -20.43 40.09
N VAL A 82 -11.51 -20.48 39.15
CA VAL A 82 -11.50 -19.54 37.99
C VAL A 82 -12.67 -19.82 37.03
N LYS A 83 -13.03 -21.09 36.84
CA LYS A 83 -14.23 -21.50 36.08
C LYS A 83 -15.54 -21.09 36.77
N THR A 84 -15.51 -20.56 37.99
CA THR A 84 -16.72 -20.09 38.70
C THR A 84 -16.73 -18.56 38.85
N LEU A 85 -15.56 -17.91 38.92
CA LEU A 85 -15.45 -16.46 39.03
C LEU A 85 -15.58 -15.73 37.67
N LEU A 86 -15.03 -16.31 36.59
CA LEU A 86 -15.15 -15.74 35.23
C LEU A 86 -16.42 -16.20 34.49
N HIS A 87 -16.95 -17.39 34.81
CA HIS A 87 -17.83 -18.13 33.91
C HIS A 87 -19.35 -17.89 34.07
N LYS A 88 -19.79 -16.94 34.92
CA LYS A 88 -21.24 -16.66 35.05
C LYS A 88 -21.65 -15.18 35.06
N GLN A 89 -20.70 -14.25 35.20
CA GLN A 89 -21.01 -12.81 35.25
C GLN A 89 -20.31 -12.00 34.14
N TYR A 90 -19.22 -12.52 33.57
CA TYR A 90 -18.40 -11.81 32.57
C TYR A 90 -18.58 -12.37 31.14
N MET A 91 -18.88 -13.67 30.99
CA MET A 91 -19.00 -14.31 29.66
C MET A 91 -20.22 -13.86 28.83
N GLU A 92 -21.29 -13.32 29.46
CA GLU A 92 -22.43 -12.78 28.72
C GLU A 92 -22.14 -11.40 28.08
N GLU A 93 -21.14 -10.66 28.59
CA GLU A 93 -20.76 -9.33 28.08
C GLU A 93 -19.63 -9.38 27.01
N MET A 94 -18.86 -10.48 26.96
CA MET A 94 -17.60 -10.60 26.21
C MET A 94 -17.77 -11.09 24.76
N SER A 95 -18.71 -10.50 24.01
CA SER A 95 -18.78 -10.71 22.55
C SER A 95 -18.27 -9.49 21.78
N ARG A 96 -16.98 -9.60 21.38
CA ARG A 96 -16.29 -8.96 20.24
C ARG A 96 -15.49 -7.65 20.39
N ARG A 97 -15.57 -6.84 21.46
CA ARG A 97 -14.66 -5.70 21.76
C ARG A 97 -14.85 -5.25 23.21
N SER A 98 -13.91 -4.49 23.78
CA SER A 98 -14.06 -3.84 25.10
C SER A 98 -15.45 -3.20 25.29
N PRO A 99 -16.26 -3.62 26.28
CA PRO A 99 -17.59 -3.04 26.54
C PRO A 99 -17.56 -1.54 26.77
N LEU A 100 -16.49 -1.02 27.39
CA LEU A 100 -16.28 0.41 27.64
C LEU A 100 -16.24 1.21 26.34
N ILE A 101 -15.32 0.87 25.42
CA ILE A 101 -15.18 1.57 24.14
C ILE A 101 -16.42 1.38 23.29
N ARG A 102 -17.03 0.19 23.30
CA ARG A 102 -18.27 -0.04 22.56
C ARG A 102 -19.38 0.90 23.01
N GLN A 103 -19.55 1.13 24.31
CA GLN A 103 -20.58 2.02 24.85
C GLN A 103 -20.28 3.50 24.57
N LEU A 104 -19.02 3.91 24.69
CA LEU A 104 -18.60 5.26 24.30
C LEU A 104 -18.83 5.51 22.80
N TRP A 105 -18.51 4.51 21.97
CA TRP A 105 -18.49 4.65 20.51
C TRP A 105 -19.86 4.52 19.84
N ILE A 106 -20.71 3.58 20.26
CA ILE A 106 -21.95 3.25 19.55
C ILE A 106 -22.92 4.45 19.46
N VAL A 107 -22.96 5.26 20.50
CA VAL A 107 -23.78 6.48 20.56
C VAL A 107 -23.25 7.52 19.58
N LEU A 108 -21.94 7.78 19.60
CA LEU A 108 -21.29 8.72 18.68
C LEU A 108 -21.47 8.30 17.22
N LYS A 109 -21.24 7.02 16.92
CA LYS A 109 -21.44 6.47 15.58
C LYS A 109 -22.85 6.74 15.06
N GLY A 110 -23.88 6.40 15.85
CA GLY A 110 -25.27 6.60 15.45
C GLY A 110 -25.65 8.07 15.27
N GLN A 111 -25.02 9.00 16.00
CA GLN A 111 -25.24 10.44 15.86
C GLN A 111 -24.58 11.01 14.59
N ILE A 112 -23.36 10.61 14.29
CA ILE A 112 -22.62 11.07 13.10
C ILE A 112 -23.24 10.50 11.80
N GLU A 113 -23.61 9.21 11.77
CA GLU A 113 -24.25 8.58 10.59
C GLU A 113 -25.59 9.22 10.20
N LYS A 114 -26.26 9.90 11.15
CA LYS A 114 -27.48 10.67 10.88
C LYS A 114 -27.21 12.02 10.22
N GLN A 115 -26.02 12.58 10.38
CA GLN A 115 -25.64 13.93 9.91
C GLN A 115 -24.78 13.89 8.65
N VAL A 116 -24.01 12.82 8.42
CA VAL A 116 -23.15 12.65 7.25
C VAL A 116 -23.79 11.68 6.25
N GLY A 117 -23.77 12.04 4.97
CA GLY A 117 -24.23 11.21 3.86
C GLY A 117 -23.40 9.93 3.75
N ARG A 118 -24.01 8.84 3.29
CA ARG A 118 -23.39 7.50 3.30
C ARG A 118 -22.10 7.43 2.47
N GLU A 119 -22.08 8.09 1.32
CA GLU A 119 -20.93 8.10 0.42
C GLU A 119 -19.77 8.90 1.02
N LEU A 120 -20.05 10.12 1.49
CA LEU A 120 -19.06 10.93 2.19
C LEU A 120 -18.54 10.26 3.45
N TYR A 121 -19.39 9.58 4.22
CA TYR A 121 -18.97 8.82 5.40
C TYR A 121 -17.91 7.77 5.04
N ARG A 122 -18.15 6.98 3.98
CA ARG A 122 -17.21 5.94 3.53
C ARG A 122 -15.91 6.54 3.00
N LEU A 123 -16.00 7.66 2.28
CA LEU A 123 -14.82 8.38 1.80
C LEU A 123 -13.98 8.86 2.98
N LEU A 124 -14.58 9.58 3.93
CA LEU A 124 -13.86 10.07 5.11
C LEU A 124 -13.33 8.94 5.99
N GLU A 125 -14.06 7.84 6.14
CA GLU A 125 -13.57 6.67 6.87
C GLU A 125 -12.33 6.08 6.18
N ARG A 126 -12.30 6.03 4.85
CA ARG A 126 -11.12 5.61 4.10
C ARG A 126 -9.97 6.62 4.24
N GLU A 127 -10.19 7.89 3.92
CA GLU A 127 -9.11 8.88 3.86
C GLU A 127 -8.54 9.25 5.24
N LEU A 128 -9.34 9.18 6.32
CA LEU A 128 -8.89 9.54 7.66
C LEU A 128 -8.54 8.31 8.52
N ARG A 129 -9.47 7.37 8.65
CA ARG A 129 -9.30 6.25 9.59
C ARG A 129 -8.32 5.22 9.06
N TYR A 130 -8.42 4.83 7.79
CA TYR A 130 -7.54 3.83 7.21
C TYR A 130 -6.10 4.35 7.15
N GLU A 131 -5.87 5.57 6.66
CA GLU A 131 -4.51 6.12 6.55
C GLU A 131 -3.77 6.25 7.89
N VAL A 132 -4.47 6.65 8.97
CA VAL A 132 -3.87 6.67 10.32
C VAL A 132 -3.67 5.25 10.85
N SER A 133 -4.66 4.36 10.69
CA SER A 133 -4.59 3.00 11.27
C SER A 133 -3.72 2.03 10.46
N LYS A 134 -3.32 2.42 9.25
CA LYS A 134 -2.51 1.63 8.34
C LYS A 134 -1.24 1.20 9.08
N ASN A 135 -1.03 -0.12 9.15
CA ASN A 135 0.10 -0.76 9.83
C ASN A 135 0.17 -0.60 11.36
N LEU A 136 -0.55 0.35 11.99
CA LEU A 136 -0.64 0.41 13.47
C LEU A 136 -1.29 -0.84 14.08
N PHE A 137 -2.27 -1.44 13.39
CA PHE A 137 -2.86 -2.72 13.82
C PHE A 137 -1.84 -3.87 13.79
N GLN A 138 -0.84 -3.81 12.89
CA GLN A 138 0.21 -4.83 12.85
C GLN A 138 1.11 -4.74 14.08
N ILE A 139 1.42 -3.52 14.54
CA ILE A 139 2.22 -3.28 15.75
C ILE A 139 1.57 -3.95 16.98
N GLU A 140 0.28 -3.68 17.21
CA GLU A 140 -0.48 -4.30 18.31
C GLU A 140 -0.42 -5.83 18.22
N ARG A 141 -0.68 -6.38 17.03
CA ARG A 141 -0.69 -7.82 16.79
C ARG A 141 0.69 -8.47 16.99
N GLN A 142 1.77 -7.79 16.61
CA GLN A 142 3.13 -8.29 16.79
C GLN A 142 3.56 -8.29 18.25
N LEU A 143 3.28 -7.21 18.99
CA LEU A 143 3.46 -7.16 20.44
C LEU A 143 2.66 -8.27 21.13
N TYR A 144 1.40 -8.45 20.73
CA TYR A 144 0.53 -9.53 21.22
C TYR A 144 1.16 -10.91 21.01
N ASN A 145 1.49 -11.25 19.76
CA ASN A 145 2.01 -12.59 19.41
C ASN A 145 3.31 -12.88 20.17
N GLN A 146 4.18 -11.87 20.32
CA GLN A 146 5.43 -12.02 21.05
C GLN A 146 5.18 -12.31 22.54
N MET A 147 4.36 -11.49 23.21
CA MET A 147 4.04 -11.68 24.63
C MET A 147 3.37 -13.02 24.87
N GLU A 148 2.42 -13.39 24.01
CA GLU A 148 1.72 -14.67 24.06
C GLU A 148 2.73 -15.84 24.03
N SER A 149 3.62 -15.87 23.03
CA SER A 149 4.64 -16.92 22.92
C SER A 149 5.54 -17.03 24.17
N GLN A 150 5.91 -15.89 24.76
CA GLN A 150 6.81 -15.82 25.92
C GLN A 150 6.12 -16.18 27.24
N LEU A 151 4.83 -15.84 27.39
CA LEU A 151 4.05 -16.18 28.57
C LEU A 151 3.61 -17.66 28.55
N TYR A 152 3.20 -18.19 27.39
CA TYR A 152 2.82 -19.60 27.25
C TYR A 152 4.00 -20.57 27.36
N SER A 153 5.19 -20.21 26.87
CA SER A 153 6.39 -21.05 27.03
C SER A 153 6.76 -21.26 28.51
N ARG A 154 6.43 -20.31 29.40
CA ARG A 154 6.55 -20.49 30.85
C ARG A 154 5.55 -21.51 31.42
N GLU A 155 4.34 -21.64 30.87
CA GLU A 155 3.32 -22.60 31.33
C GLU A 155 3.71 -24.06 31.07
N TYR A 156 4.33 -24.34 29.90
CA TYR A 156 4.75 -25.70 29.54
C TYR A 156 5.94 -26.22 30.37
N LEU A 157 6.78 -25.32 30.90
CA LEU A 157 7.90 -25.69 31.79
C LEU A 157 7.44 -26.07 33.20
N TYR A 158 6.28 -25.59 33.68
CA TYR A 158 5.78 -25.91 35.02
C TYR A 158 4.80 -27.09 35.07
N THR A 159 4.16 -27.46 33.94
CA THR A 159 3.14 -28.53 33.90
C THR A 159 3.65 -29.86 33.35
N SER A 160 4.77 -29.88 32.60
CA SER A 160 5.30 -31.11 31.98
C SER A 160 6.01 -32.06 32.95
N GLU A 161 6.33 -31.66 34.18
CA GLU A 161 6.82 -32.58 35.21
C GLU A 161 5.70 -33.37 35.92
N GLN A 162 4.41 -33.07 35.71
CA GLN A 162 3.33 -33.69 36.50
C GLN A 162 2.09 -34.19 35.72
N ILE A 163 1.97 -33.99 34.41
CA ILE A 163 0.78 -34.43 33.67
C ILE A 163 1.09 -35.66 32.81
N ASN A 164 0.56 -36.81 33.26
CA ASN A 164 0.54 -38.06 32.51
C ASN A 164 -0.09 -37.88 31.13
N ARG A 165 0.56 -38.43 30.10
CA ARG A 165 0.17 -38.41 28.67
C ARG A 165 -1.21 -39.03 28.34
N SER A 166 -2.00 -39.48 29.31
CA SER A 166 -3.24 -40.25 29.08
C SER A 166 -4.53 -39.43 29.10
N GLU A 167 -4.50 -38.12 29.43
CA GLU A 167 -5.70 -37.27 29.48
C GLU A 167 -5.71 -36.13 28.44
N MET A 168 -5.04 -36.30 27.29
CA MET A 168 -5.14 -35.36 26.17
C MET A 168 -6.48 -35.51 25.41
N ASN A 169 -7.58 -35.18 26.09
CA ASN A 169 -8.70 -34.54 25.41
C ASN A 169 -8.38 -33.05 25.35
N ILE A 170 -7.70 -32.62 24.29
CA ILE A 170 -7.48 -31.20 24.01
C ILE A 170 -8.87 -30.60 23.68
N SER A 171 -9.61 -30.19 24.70
CA SER A 171 -10.65 -29.20 24.51
C SER A 171 -9.96 -27.90 24.12
N THR A 172 -10.39 -27.32 23.01
CA THR A 172 -10.10 -25.98 22.51
C THR A 172 -10.61 -24.88 23.46
N GLU A 173 -10.32 -25.00 24.76
CA GLU A 173 -10.62 -23.96 25.74
C GLU A 173 -9.56 -22.85 25.59
N ARG A 174 -9.99 -21.68 25.08
CA ARG A 174 -9.16 -20.47 24.96
C ARG A 174 -8.59 -20.09 26.32
N THR A 175 -7.34 -19.62 26.36
CA THR A 175 -6.75 -19.21 27.64
C THR A 175 -7.40 -17.91 28.16
N PRO A 176 -7.37 -17.69 29.48
CA PRO A 176 -7.79 -16.43 30.08
C PRO A 176 -7.04 -15.20 29.53
N LEU A 177 -5.79 -15.36 29.10
CA LEU A 177 -4.95 -14.27 28.60
C LEU A 177 -5.41 -13.77 27.22
N GLU A 178 -5.76 -14.67 26.30
CA GLU A 178 -6.32 -14.31 24.98
C GLU A 178 -7.59 -13.47 25.10
N GLU A 179 -8.45 -13.78 26.08
CA GLU A 179 -9.71 -13.07 26.30
C GLU A 179 -9.49 -11.69 26.96
N VAL A 180 -8.52 -11.57 27.87
CA VAL A 180 -8.08 -10.27 28.43
C VAL A 180 -7.53 -9.36 27.34
N LEU A 181 -6.73 -9.90 26.42
CA LEU A 181 -6.11 -9.13 25.34
C LEU A 181 -7.17 -8.57 24.37
N LYS A 182 -8.24 -9.32 24.07
CA LYS A 182 -9.39 -8.82 23.27
C LYS A 182 -10.16 -7.67 23.92
N LEU A 183 -10.09 -7.53 25.24
CA LEU A 183 -10.68 -6.42 25.97
C LEU A 183 -9.77 -5.21 26.02
N SER A 184 -8.49 -5.39 25.71
CA SER A 184 -7.51 -4.33 25.78
C SER A 184 -7.70 -3.31 24.67
N ILE A 185 -7.21 -2.12 24.94
CA ILE A 185 -7.37 -0.94 24.11
C ILE A 185 -5.99 -0.32 23.97
N THR A 186 -5.56 -0.22 22.72
CA THR A 186 -4.34 0.47 22.33
C THR A 186 -4.73 1.83 21.72
N PRO A 187 -4.32 2.96 22.34
CA PRO A 187 -4.50 4.31 21.79
C PRO A 187 -4.13 4.42 20.31
N GLU A 188 -3.09 3.70 19.89
CA GLU A 188 -2.56 3.63 18.53
C GLU A 188 -3.63 3.18 17.53
N THR A 189 -4.37 2.10 17.85
CA THR A 189 -5.41 1.58 16.96
C THR A 189 -6.74 2.32 17.08
N LEU A 190 -6.97 3.03 18.20
CA LEU A 190 -8.09 3.95 18.33
C LEU A 190 -7.87 5.26 17.56
N ALA A 191 -6.63 5.74 17.43
CA ALA A 191 -6.30 7.04 16.87
C ALA A 191 -6.91 7.28 15.48
N GLY A 192 -6.93 6.27 14.61
CA GLY A 192 -7.55 6.43 13.29
C GLY A 192 -9.07 6.60 13.36
N SER A 193 -9.74 5.90 14.28
CA SER A 193 -11.17 6.11 14.50
C SER A 193 -11.42 7.51 15.07
N ILE A 194 -10.59 7.95 16.02
CA ILE A 194 -10.70 9.30 16.61
C ILE A 194 -10.41 10.38 15.58
N CYS A 195 -9.47 10.18 14.64
CA CYS A 195 -9.20 11.10 13.54
C CYS A 195 -10.44 11.37 12.69
N PHE A 196 -11.16 10.31 12.32
CA PHE A 196 -12.43 10.42 11.59
C PHE A 196 -13.47 11.22 12.39
N TYR A 197 -13.68 10.88 13.67
CA TYR A 197 -14.67 11.58 14.51
C TYR A 197 -14.29 13.03 14.77
N ASP A 198 -13.01 13.32 15.00
CA ASP A 198 -12.51 14.68 15.20
C ASP A 198 -12.77 15.54 13.97
N PHE A 199 -12.53 15.01 12.76
CA PHE A 199 -12.86 15.73 11.54
C PHE A 199 -14.37 15.99 11.41
N CYS A 200 -15.21 14.97 11.64
CA CYS A 200 -16.67 15.15 11.59
C CYS A 200 -17.18 16.18 12.60
N ILE A 201 -16.62 16.20 13.81
CA ILE A 201 -17.07 17.09 14.89
C ILE A 201 -16.50 18.50 14.70
N SER A 202 -15.20 18.62 14.48
CA SER A 202 -14.46 19.89 14.47
C SER A 202 -14.53 20.61 13.13
N VAL A 203 -14.57 19.90 12.00
CA VAL A 203 -14.60 20.50 10.65
C VAL A 203 -16.02 20.54 10.08
N LEU A 204 -16.76 19.43 10.20
CA LEU A 204 -18.14 19.35 9.68
C LEU A 204 -19.19 19.85 10.67
N ASN A 205 -18.78 20.26 11.88
CA ASN A 205 -19.67 20.75 12.94
C ASN A 205 -20.79 19.74 13.29
N CYS A 206 -20.49 18.44 13.24
CA CYS A 206 -21.45 17.41 13.63
C CYS A 206 -21.69 17.45 15.13
N THR A 207 -22.96 17.36 15.52
CA THR A 207 -23.36 17.28 16.91
C THR A 207 -23.21 15.87 17.46
N CYS A 208 -22.70 15.74 18.68
CA CYS A 208 -22.52 14.46 19.36
C CYS A 208 -22.62 14.60 20.88
N ASP A 209 -22.63 13.48 21.58
CA ASP A 209 -22.48 13.43 23.03
C ASP A 209 -21.06 13.89 23.43
N ARG A 210 -20.94 15.13 23.93
CA ARG A 210 -19.65 15.75 24.24
C ARG A 210 -18.87 14.99 25.30
N ALA A 211 -19.52 14.51 26.36
CA ALA A 211 -18.83 13.79 27.42
C ALA A 211 -18.18 12.50 26.91
N LYS A 212 -18.89 11.74 26.06
CA LYS A 212 -18.33 10.53 25.43
C LYS A 212 -17.22 10.85 24.44
N TRP A 213 -17.36 11.94 23.69
CA TRP A 213 -16.35 12.39 22.75
C TRP A 213 -15.06 12.82 23.45
N GLU A 214 -15.16 13.68 24.45
CA GLU A 214 -14.04 14.17 25.25
C GLU A 214 -13.31 13.02 25.94
N ALA A 215 -14.04 12.07 26.53
CA ALA A 215 -13.45 10.87 27.14
C ALA A 215 -12.61 10.06 26.14
N LEU A 216 -13.09 9.85 24.92
CA LEU A 216 -12.33 9.14 23.88
C LEU A 216 -11.08 9.90 23.44
N GLN A 217 -11.15 11.24 23.36
CA GLN A 217 -10.00 12.06 23.03
C GLN A 217 -8.93 11.99 24.12
N LEU A 218 -9.33 12.05 25.39
CA LEU A 218 -8.42 11.96 26.54
C LEU A 218 -7.75 10.58 26.60
N ILE A 219 -8.51 9.49 26.38
CA ILE A 219 -7.94 8.13 26.32
C ILE A 219 -6.79 8.06 25.32
N VAL A 220 -6.97 8.58 24.10
CA VAL A 220 -5.92 8.46 23.08
C VAL A 220 -4.72 9.37 23.36
N LYS A 221 -4.94 10.53 23.98
CA LYS A 221 -3.87 11.51 24.24
C LYS A 221 -3.06 11.20 25.49
N ASP A 222 -3.71 10.75 26.55
CA ASP A 222 -3.11 10.69 27.89
C ASP A 222 -2.89 9.27 28.41
N CYS A 223 -3.48 8.24 27.78
CA CYS A 223 -3.24 6.85 28.15
C CYS A 223 -2.26 6.14 27.19
N GLY A 224 -1.63 5.08 27.69
CA GLY A 224 -1.00 4.02 26.89
C GLY A 224 -1.95 2.84 26.71
N TRP A 225 -1.40 1.65 26.50
CA TRP A 225 -2.18 0.41 26.41
C TRP A 225 -2.98 0.22 27.71
N PHE A 226 -4.28 -0.01 27.62
CA PHE A 226 -5.07 -0.31 28.82
C PHE A 226 -6.12 -1.39 28.65
N THR A 227 -6.39 -2.10 29.75
CA THR A 227 -7.42 -3.13 29.83
C THR A 227 -8.45 -2.73 30.88
N PRO A 228 -9.66 -2.31 30.47
CA PRO A 228 -10.71 -1.93 31.40
C PRO A 228 -11.48 -3.15 31.94
N PHE A 229 -11.70 -3.17 33.24
CA PHE A 229 -12.64 -4.05 33.94
C PHE A 229 -13.58 -3.23 34.79
N LYS A 230 -14.70 -3.82 35.23
CA LYS A 230 -15.74 -3.11 35.99
C LYS A 230 -15.21 -2.29 37.18
N ASN A 231 -14.24 -2.83 37.92
CA ASN A 231 -13.72 -2.22 39.15
C ASN A 231 -12.20 -1.94 39.12
N ILE A 232 -11.50 -2.40 38.08
CA ILE A 232 -10.05 -2.30 37.96
C ILE A 232 -9.72 -1.90 36.52
N ALA A 233 -8.72 -1.05 36.30
CA ALA A 233 -8.15 -0.87 34.98
C ALA A 233 -6.63 -1.06 35.06
N ILE A 234 -6.10 -1.86 34.14
CA ILE A 234 -4.66 -2.04 33.97
C ILE A 234 -4.22 -1.03 32.93
N LEU A 235 -3.26 -0.18 33.28
CA LEU A 235 -2.66 0.80 32.40
C LEU A 235 -1.18 0.47 32.26
N CYS A 236 -0.70 0.42 31.03
CA CYS A 236 0.70 0.25 30.71
C CYS A 236 1.22 1.58 30.14
N ASP A 237 2.47 1.87 30.43
CA ASP A 237 3.15 3.02 29.83
C ASP A 237 3.30 2.84 28.31
N ARG A 238 3.60 3.94 27.62
CA ARG A 238 3.97 3.92 26.20
C ARG A 238 5.37 3.36 26.03
N PRO A 239 5.70 2.78 24.86
CA PRO A 239 7.08 2.45 24.57
C PRO A 239 7.93 3.74 24.57
N ILE A 240 9.12 3.69 25.17
CA ILE A 240 10.10 4.79 25.15
C ILE A 240 10.76 4.93 23.78
N LYS A 241 10.65 3.90 22.94
CA LYS A 241 11.11 3.88 21.55
C LYS A 241 10.13 3.16 20.66
N LEU A 242 9.81 3.75 19.51
CA LEU A 242 9.05 3.14 18.42
C LEU A 242 9.68 3.56 17.09
N SER A 243 10.16 2.59 16.32
CA SER A 243 10.83 2.81 15.03
C SER A 243 10.07 2.17 13.87
N LEU A 244 9.81 2.98 12.84
CA LEU A 244 9.05 2.61 11.65
C LEU A 244 9.85 2.94 10.38
N ASP A 245 9.68 2.13 9.33
CA ASP A 245 10.23 2.44 8.00
C ASP A 245 9.38 3.47 7.22
N ASP A 246 9.78 3.76 5.98
CA ASP A 246 9.10 4.66 5.05
C ASP A 246 7.67 4.21 4.68
N ARG A 247 7.34 2.94 4.95
CA ARG A 247 6.03 2.34 4.75
C ARG A 247 5.23 2.22 6.04
N ASN A 248 5.71 2.78 7.15
CA ASN A 248 5.11 2.67 8.49
C ASN A 248 5.08 1.25 9.04
N LEU A 249 6.00 0.38 8.64
CA LEU A 249 6.17 -0.95 9.22
C LEU A 249 7.23 -0.91 10.33
N LEU A 250 7.09 -1.74 11.36
CA LEU A 250 8.12 -1.85 12.41
C LEU A 250 9.47 -2.21 11.80
N HIS A 251 10.48 -1.39 12.05
CA HIS A 251 11.79 -1.58 11.50
C HIS A 251 12.87 -0.89 12.33
N ALA A 252 13.91 -1.62 12.66
CA ALA A 252 15.17 -1.12 13.21
C ALA A 252 16.31 -2.07 12.83
N GLU A 253 17.54 -1.55 12.79
CA GLU A 253 18.73 -2.31 12.39
C GLU A 253 19.76 -2.26 13.52
N GLY A 254 20.12 -3.43 14.07
CA GLY A 254 21.08 -3.53 15.17
C GLY A 254 20.55 -3.10 16.55
N GLU A 255 19.27 -2.75 16.64
CA GLU A 255 18.61 -2.27 17.85
C GLU A 255 17.10 -2.60 17.84
N PRO A 256 16.40 -2.53 18.98
CA PRO A 256 14.97 -2.80 19.02
C PRO A 256 14.16 -1.77 18.22
N ALA A 257 13.11 -2.25 17.56
CA ALA A 257 12.11 -1.40 16.92
C ALA A 257 11.10 -0.86 17.94
N ILE A 258 10.86 -1.60 19.03
CA ILE A 258 10.06 -1.16 20.18
C ILE A 258 10.87 -1.41 21.45
N GLU A 259 10.87 -0.45 22.37
CA GLU A 259 11.50 -0.58 23.69
C GLU A 259 10.62 0.10 24.75
N TYR A 260 10.44 -0.56 25.89
CA TYR A 260 9.73 -0.06 27.08
C TYR A 260 10.72 0.23 28.21
N ALA A 261 10.29 1.03 29.19
CA ALA A 261 11.15 1.50 30.28
C ALA A 261 11.66 0.37 31.20
N ASP A 262 10.95 -0.76 31.27
CA ASP A 262 11.37 -1.96 32.00
C ASP A 262 12.37 -2.85 31.23
N GLY A 263 12.76 -2.44 30.02
CA GLY A 263 13.65 -3.17 29.12
C GLY A 263 12.95 -4.20 28.23
N TYR A 264 11.62 -4.36 28.33
CA TYR A 264 10.89 -5.19 27.38
C TYR A 264 11.00 -4.58 25.98
N ASN A 265 11.35 -5.41 25.00
CA ASN A 265 11.67 -4.91 23.66
C ASN A 265 11.30 -5.90 22.57
N LEU A 266 11.19 -5.38 21.35
CA LEU A 266 10.87 -6.13 20.15
C LEU A 266 11.81 -5.72 19.02
N TYR A 267 12.50 -6.68 18.43
CA TYR A 267 13.26 -6.48 17.20
C TYR A 267 12.34 -6.71 16.01
N SER A 268 12.44 -5.86 14.98
CA SER A 268 11.67 -6.03 13.76
C SER A 268 12.40 -5.45 12.57
N TYR A 269 12.26 -6.10 11.42
CA TYR A 269 12.84 -5.67 10.16
C TYR A 269 11.76 -5.69 9.08
N ARG A 270 11.37 -4.49 8.61
CA ARG A 270 10.37 -4.30 7.54
C ARG A 270 9.04 -5.00 7.83
N GLY A 271 8.56 -4.89 9.07
CA GLY A 271 7.32 -5.48 9.54
C GLY A 271 7.41 -6.95 9.94
N VAL A 272 8.57 -7.60 9.85
CA VAL A 272 8.77 -8.97 10.37
C VAL A 272 9.42 -8.91 11.75
N THR A 273 8.80 -9.52 12.75
CA THR A 273 9.37 -9.65 14.10
C THR A 273 10.54 -10.62 14.09
N LEU A 274 11.70 -10.16 14.54
CA LEU A 274 12.94 -10.94 14.53
C LEU A 274 13.27 -11.50 15.92
N PRO A 275 13.77 -12.73 16.00
CA PRO A 275 14.52 -13.20 17.14
C PRO A 275 15.69 -12.26 17.48
N GLU A 276 15.94 -12.09 18.77
CA GLU A 276 16.99 -11.23 19.30
C GLU A 276 18.38 -11.52 18.69
N LYS A 277 18.69 -12.80 18.42
CA LYS A 277 19.95 -13.25 17.79
C LYS A 277 20.23 -12.58 16.43
N TYR A 278 19.19 -12.19 15.68
CA TYR A 278 19.34 -11.49 14.42
C TYR A 278 19.17 -9.98 14.59
N GLY A 279 18.15 -9.57 15.36
CA GLY A 279 17.77 -8.16 15.50
C GLY A 279 18.83 -7.28 16.18
N LYS A 280 19.65 -7.84 17.07
CA LYS A 280 20.77 -7.13 17.72
C LYS A 280 21.95 -6.81 16.80
N LEU A 281 21.95 -7.35 15.59
CA LEU A 281 23.03 -7.18 14.62
C LEU A 281 22.53 -6.35 13.44
N TYR A 282 23.40 -5.52 12.89
CA TYR A 282 23.09 -4.80 11.66
C TYR A 282 23.02 -5.78 10.48
N PRO A 283 22.20 -5.53 9.44
CA PRO A 283 22.06 -6.44 8.29
C PRO A 283 23.38 -6.79 7.59
N HIS A 284 24.35 -5.88 7.56
CA HIS A 284 25.67 -6.14 6.99
C HIS A 284 26.48 -7.20 7.77
N GLN A 285 26.13 -7.44 9.04
CA GLN A 285 26.72 -8.47 9.90
C GLN A 285 25.97 -9.80 9.82
N TRP A 286 24.80 -9.85 9.18
CA TRP A 286 23.99 -11.07 9.09
C TRP A 286 24.69 -12.14 8.25
N GLN A 287 24.67 -13.37 8.71
CA GLN A 287 25.37 -14.48 8.04
C GLN A 287 24.44 -15.23 7.10
N THR A 288 24.94 -15.55 5.91
CA THR A 288 24.22 -16.34 4.90
C THR A 288 23.87 -17.75 5.39
N GLU A 289 24.65 -18.29 6.31
CA GLU A 289 24.51 -19.61 6.91
C GLU A 289 23.22 -19.73 7.73
N TRP A 290 22.74 -18.65 8.34
CA TRP A 290 21.50 -18.65 9.12
C TRP A 290 20.27 -19.01 8.29
N LEU A 291 20.32 -18.81 6.96
CA LEU A 291 19.23 -19.22 6.06
C LEU A 291 19.02 -20.74 6.03
N LEU A 292 20.03 -21.54 6.41
CA LEU A 292 19.94 -23.00 6.50
C LEU A 292 19.26 -23.47 7.78
N GLU A 293 19.47 -22.74 8.87
CA GLU A 293 18.99 -23.08 10.21
C GLU A 293 17.62 -22.51 10.52
N GLU A 294 17.30 -21.34 9.95
CA GLU A 294 16.00 -20.70 10.18
C GLU A 294 14.90 -21.54 9.55
N GLU A 295 13.89 -21.92 10.32
CA GLU A 295 12.75 -22.73 9.87
C GLU A 295 11.57 -21.84 9.45
N GLU A 296 11.38 -20.71 10.14
CA GLU A 296 10.26 -19.82 9.92
C GLU A 296 10.40 -19.03 8.61
N ASN A 297 9.44 -19.24 7.71
CA ASN A 297 9.51 -18.69 6.35
C ASN A 297 9.51 -17.16 6.34
N GLU A 298 8.79 -16.50 7.24
CA GLU A 298 8.74 -15.03 7.32
C GLU A 298 10.08 -14.44 7.77
N ILE A 299 10.70 -15.02 8.80
CA ILE A 299 12.02 -14.60 9.30
C ILE A 299 13.09 -14.89 8.25
N ARG A 300 13.07 -16.08 7.62
CA ARG A 300 14.03 -16.41 6.55
C ARG A 300 13.96 -15.40 5.40
N ARG A 301 12.76 -14.95 5.01
CA ARG A 301 12.59 -13.89 3.99
C ARG A 301 13.15 -12.56 4.45
N ALA A 302 12.91 -12.16 5.69
CA ALA A 302 13.50 -10.93 6.24
C ALA A 302 15.03 -11.00 6.20
N LEU A 303 15.61 -12.14 6.56
CA LEU A 303 17.05 -12.39 6.46
C LEU A 303 17.55 -12.30 5.01
N ILE A 304 16.86 -12.89 4.04
CA ILE A 304 17.21 -12.78 2.61
C ILE A 304 17.23 -11.30 2.17
N GLN A 305 16.21 -10.54 2.55
CA GLN A 305 16.11 -9.11 2.22
C GLN A 305 17.20 -8.27 2.87
N GLY A 306 17.56 -8.55 4.13
CA GLY A 306 18.59 -7.80 4.84
C GLY A 306 20.02 -8.18 4.45
N ILE A 307 20.30 -9.46 4.20
CA ILE A 307 21.59 -9.92 3.69
C ILE A 307 21.80 -9.40 2.26
N GLY A 308 20.73 -9.44 1.46
CA GLY A 308 20.73 -9.03 0.05
C GLY A 308 21.25 -10.13 -0.87
N TYR A 309 20.66 -10.18 -2.07
CA TYR A 309 20.94 -11.23 -3.05
C TYR A 309 22.40 -11.26 -3.54
N ALA A 310 23.12 -10.13 -3.52
CA ALA A 310 24.52 -10.08 -3.92
C ALA A 310 25.40 -10.97 -3.02
N ARG A 311 25.34 -10.77 -1.70
CA ARG A 311 26.07 -11.56 -0.70
C ARG A 311 25.63 -13.03 -0.71
N ILE A 312 24.35 -13.29 -0.97
CA ILE A 312 23.83 -14.65 -1.12
C ILE A 312 24.45 -15.33 -2.34
N CYS A 313 24.49 -14.67 -3.50
CA CYS A 313 25.08 -15.20 -4.74
C CYS A 313 26.60 -15.37 -4.67
N GLU A 314 27.30 -14.56 -3.87
CA GLU A 314 28.75 -14.74 -3.63
C GLU A 314 29.04 -16.03 -2.87
N ARG A 315 28.18 -16.38 -1.91
CA ARG A 315 28.35 -17.55 -1.07
C ARG A 315 27.82 -18.83 -1.73
N TRP A 316 26.69 -18.74 -2.40
CA TRP A 316 25.97 -19.85 -3.00
C TRP A 316 26.00 -19.73 -4.52
N PRO A 317 26.57 -20.70 -5.25
CA PRO A 317 26.70 -20.59 -6.70
C PRO A 317 25.32 -20.52 -7.34
N ALA A 318 25.09 -19.44 -8.08
CA ALA A 318 23.90 -19.26 -8.88
C ALA A 318 24.08 -19.92 -10.26
N THR A 319 23.09 -20.70 -10.70
CA THR A 319 23.07 -21.25 -12.06
C THR A 319 22.33 -20.29 -12.99
N GLU A 320 22.99 -19.83 -14.05
CA GLU A 320 22.36 -19.03 -15.10
C GLU A 320 21.37 -19.87 -15.89
N ILE A 321 20.12 -19.40 -15.98
CA ILE A 321 19.05 -20.05 -16.74
C ILE A 321 18.95 -19.47 -18.15
N ASP A 322 18.90 -18.14 -18.26
CA ASP A 322 18.76 -17.42 -19.52
C ASP A 322 19.28 -15.98 -19.38
N ASN A 323 19.65 -15.37 -20.49
CA ASN A 323 20.05 -13.96 -20.55
C ASN A 323 19.34 -13.21 -21.67
N TRP A 324 19.03 -11.94 -21.41
CA TRP A 324 18.43 -11.04 -22.38
C TRP A 324 18.82 -9.59 -22.11
N LEU A 325 19.59 -9.00 -23.03
CA LEU A 325 20.16 -7.66 -22.88
C LEU A 325 20.97 -7.54 -21.57
N GLU A 326 20.60 -6.59 -20.72
CA GLU A 326 21.19 -6.32 -19.41
C GLU A 326 20.64 -7.22 -18.28
N TYR A 327 19.72 -8.13 -18.60
CA TYR A 327 19.04 -8.99 -17.63
C TYR A 327 19.50 -10.45 -17.73
N THR A 328 19.63 -11.10 -16.58
CA THR A 328 19.99 -12.52 -16.47
C THR A 328 19.10 -13.18 -15.44
N ILE A 329 18.49 -14.32 -15.79
CA ILE A 329 17.83 -15.17 -14.81
C ILE A 329 18.88 -16.06 -14.16
N LEU A 330 18.92 -16.01 -12.84
CA LEU A 330 19.79 -16.79 -12.00
C LEU A 330 18.93 -17.67 -11.10
N ASN A 331 19.30 -18.93 -10.94
CA ASN A 331 18.74 -19.79 -9.93
C ASN A 331 19.75 -20.02 -8.80
N VAL A 332 19.35 -19.69 -7.58
CA VAL A 332 20.12 -19.95 -6.37
C VAL A 332 19.43 -21.04 -5.58
N LYS A 333 20.16 -22.09 -5.23
CA LYS A 333 19.66 -23.15 -4.34
C LYS A 333 20.23 -22.96 -2.95
N ILE A 334 19.35 -22.73 -1.98
CA ILE A 334 19.68 -22.64 -0.56
C ILE A 334 18.96 -23.83 0.11
N ASN A 335 19.72 -24.87 0.45
CA ASN A 335 19.19 -26.15 0.94
C ASN A 335 18.15 -26.77 -0.03
N TYR A 336 16.94 -27.07 0.45
CA TYR A 336 15.82 -27.57 -0.36
C TYR A 336 15.06 -26.46 -1.11
N GLN A 337 15.37 -25.18 -0.85
CA GLN A 337 14.67 -24.06 -1.44
C GLN A 337 15.39 -23.56 -2.70
N LYS A 338 14.58 -23.32 -3.72
CA LYS A 338 14.96 -22.76 -5.00
C LYS A 338 14.51 -21.29 -5.01
N ILE A 339 15.44 -20.37 -5.25
CA ILE A 339 15.16 -18.94 -5.42
C ILE A 339 15.57 -18.55 -6.84
N ASP A 340 14.62 -18.09 -7.64
CA ASP A 340 14.90 -17.55 -8.97
C ASP A 340 15.02 -16.03 -8.87
N LEU A 341 16.07 -15.48 -9.46
CA LEU A 341 16.42 -14.07 -9.40
C LEU A 341 16.60 -13.53 -10.81
N LEU A 342 16.13 -12.31 -11.03
CA LEU A 342 16.48 -11.50 -12.19
C LEU A 342 17.57 -10.53 -11.79
N ARG A 343 18.78 -10.76 -12.31
CA ARG A 343 19.91 -9.84 -12.18
C ARG A 343 19.88 -8.85 -13.33
N LYS A 344 19.81 -7.55 -13.03
CA LYS A 344 20.02 -6.47 -13.98
C LYS A 344 21.43 -5.90 -13.81
N THR A 345 22.19 -5.79 -14.89
CA THR A 345 23.52 -5.17 -14.89
C THR A 345 23.50 -3.93 -15.76
N SER A 346 23.50 -2.75 -15.15
CA SER A 346 23.41 -1.48 -15.87
C SER A 346 24.62 -1.29 -16.81
N PRO A 347 24.42 -1.19 -18.14
CA PRO A 347 25.53 -1.13 -19.10
C PRO A 347 26.44 0.10 -18.93
N SER A 348 25.89 1.20 -18.41
CA SER A 348 26.60 2.47 -18.25
C SER A 348 27.36 2.60 -16.93
N THR A 349 26.86 2.00 -15.85
CA THR A 349 27.41 2.17 -14.49
C THR A 349 28.01 0.89 -13.91
N GLY A 350 27.74 -0.27 -14.53
CA GLY A 350 28.08 -1.57 -13.97
C GLY A 350 27.27 -1.93 -12.71
N LYS A 351 26.29 -1.09 -12.30
CA LYS A 351 25.47 -1.34 -11.11
C LYS A 351 24.66 -2.61 -11.31
N ILE A 352 24.78 -3.53 -10.35
CA ILE A 352 24.03 -4.78 -10.32
C ILE A 352 22.84 -4.62 -9.38
N GLU A 353 21.66 -4.96 -9.88
CA GLU A 353 20.41 -5.01 -9.12
C GLU A 353 19.81 -6.40 -9.25
N PHE A 354 19.20 -6.88 -8.17
CA PHE A 354 18.55 -8.18 -8.15
C PHE A 354 17.07 -8.00 -7.82
N LEU A 355 16.23 -8.79 -8.46
CA LEU A 355 14.81 -8.90 -8.16
C LEU A 355 14.44 -10.38 -8.08
N GLU A 356 13.76 -10.80 -7.02
CA GLU A 356 13.26 -12.18 -6.93
C GLU A 356 12.09 -12.42 -7.88
N LEU A 357 12.13 -13.55 -8.57
CA LEU A 357 11.13 -13.97 -9.54
C LEU A 357 10.09 -14.88 -8.87
N PRO A 358 8.79 -14.61 -9.06
CA PRO A 358 7.72 -15.38 -8.41
C PRO A 358 7.46 -16.75 -9.04
N HIS A 359 8.07 -17.02 -10.20
CA HIS A 359 7.88 -18.24 -10.98
C HIS A 359 9.19 -18.69 -11.64
N ASP A 360 9.22 -19.97 -12.00
CA ASP A 360 10.27 -20.62 -12.79
C ASP A 360 10.28 -20.11 -14.25
N PHE A 361 10.63 -18.84 -14.43
CA PHE A 361 10.83 -18.27 -15.75
C PHE A 361 12.02 -18.96 -16.43
N LYS A 362 11.79 -19.42 -17.65
CA LYS A 362 12.85 -19.98 -18.50
C LYS A 362 13.44 -18.96 -19.46
N SER A 363 12.86 -17.75 -19.52
CA SER A 363 13.21 -16.69 -20.45
C SER A 363 13.29 -15.35 -19.71
N ALA A 364 14.47 -14.73 -19.73
CA ALA A 364 14.72 -13.42 -19.15
C ALA A 364 13.84 -12.35 -19.79
N ARG A 365 13.58 -12.47 -21.10
CA ARG A 365 12.66 -11.59 -21.83
C ARG A 365 11.22 -11.68 -21.30
N GLU A 366 10.72 -12.88 -21.06
CA GLU A 366 9.36 -13.09 -20.53
C GLU A 366 9.21 -12.56 -19.10
N ALA A 367 10.24 -12.78 -18.27
CA ALA A 367 10.28 -12.26 -16.91
C ALA A 367 10.21 -10.72 -16.90
N VAL A 368 11.06 -10.05 -17.69
CA VAL A 368 11.09 -8.58 -17.79
C VAL A 368 9.77 -8.02 -18.32
N ALA A 369 9.19 -8.66 -19.35
CA ALA A 369 7.89 -8.25 -19.90
C ALA A 369 6.78 -8.35 -18.83
N SER A 370 6.75 -9.46 -18.08
CA SER A 370 5.75 -9.69 -17.02
C SER A 370 5.85 -8.66 -15.90
N ILE A 371 7.07 -8.38 -15.42
CA ILE A 371 7.32 -7.38 -14.36
C ILE A 371 6.94 -5.97 -14.83
N SER A 372 7.25 -5.63 -16.08
CA SER A 372 6.92 -4.32 -16.65
C SER A 372 5.41 -4.09 -16.73
N ILE A 373 4.65 -5.14 -17.05
CA ILE A 373 3.18 -5.09 -17.08
C ILE A 373 2.61 -4.83 -15.68
N LEU A 374 3.14 -5.48 -14.63
CA LEU A 374 2.68 -5.20 -13.26
C LEU A 374 2.92 -3.76 -12.84
N ASN A 375 4.14 -3.27 -13.03
CA ASN A 375 4.52 -1.93 -12.56
C ASN A 375 3.58 -0.90 -13.18
N PHE A 376 3.30 -1.05 -14.48
CA PHE A 376 2.36 -0.23 -15.20
C PHE A 376 0.92 -0.31 -14.65
N LEU A 377 0.41 -1.51 -14.35
CA LEU A 377 -0.94 -1.67 -13.79
C LEU A 377 -1.07 -1.09 -12.38
N CYS A 378 -0.02 -1.18 -11.58
CA CYS A 378 0.05 -0.59 -10.25
C CYS A 378 -0.01 0.95 -10.31
N GLU A 379 0.74 1.56 -11.22
CA GLU A 379 0.76 3.02 -11.43
C GLU A 379 -0.60 3.58 -11.85
N GLN A 380 -1.40 2.82 -12.60
CA GLN A 380 -2.72 3.25 -13.07
C GLN A 380 -3.84 3.10 -12.02
N LYS A 381 -3.53 2.67 -10.79
CA LYS A 381 -4.51 2.43 -9.70
C LYS A 381 -5.69 1.55 -10.14
N GLN A 382 -5.51 0.69 -11.13
CA GLN A 382 -6.55 -0.24 -11.59
C GLN A 382 -6.61 -1.44 -10.66
N GLU A 383 -7.07 -1.19 -9.44
CA GLU A 383 -7.00 -2.15 -8.34
C GLU A 383 -7.76 -3.45 -8.64
N GLY A 384 -8.80 -3.40 -9.48
CA GLY A 384 -9.52 -4.59 -9.96
C GLY A 384 -8.66 -5.47 -10.87
N ALA A 385 -8.03 -4.89 -11.91
CA ALA A 385 -7.12 -5.60 -12.81
C ALA A 385 -5.84 -6.05 -12.07
N PHE A 386 -5.33 -5.22 -11.17
CA PHE A 386 -4.19 -5.51 -10.31
C PHE A 386 -4.48 -6.67 -9.33
N ARG A 387 -5.64 -6.68 -8.65
CA ARG A 387 -6.05 -7.79 -7.76
C ARG A 387 -6.38 -9.07 -8.53
N GLN A 388 -6.90 -8.95 -9.75
CA GLN A 388 -7.19 -10.07 -10.64
C GLN A 388 -5.92 -10.65 -11.32
N LEU A 389 -4.86 -9.86 -11.51
CA LEU A 389 -3.53 -10.38 -11.87
C LEU A 389 -2.80 -10.98 -10.66
N LEU A 390 -2.87 -10.33 -9.48
CA LEU A 390 -2.25 -10.83 -8.25
C LEU A 390 -2.87 -12.12 -7.71
N SER A 391 -4.17 -12.37 -7.95
CA SER A 391 -4.81 -13.64 -7.59
C SER A 391 -4.25 -14.86 -8.35
N HIS A 392 -3.38 -14.62 -9.34
CA HIS A 392 -2.73 -15.65 -10.16
C HIS A 392 -1.21 -15.67 -10.00
N TRP A 393 -0.65 -14.80 -9.14
CA TRP A 393 0.79 -14.67 -8.89
C TRP A 393 1.02 -15.05 -7.43
N ARG A 394 1.94 -16.00 -7.16
CA ARG A 394 2.27 -16.31 -5.77
C ARG A 394 3.06 -15.14 -5.16
N TRP A 395 2.50 -14.58 -4.09
CA TRP A 395 3.02 -13.59 -3.14
C TRP A 395 3.10 -12.12 -3.61
N TRP A 396 2.05 -11.36 -3.28
CA TRP A 396 2.02 -10.30 -2.25
C TRP A 396 0.65 -10.39 -1.55
N ASP A 397 0.57 -10.12 -0.24
CA ASP A 397 -0.58 -10.35 0.66
C ASP A 397 -1.99 -10.20 0.04
N PHE A 398 -2.72 -11.30 -0.12
CA PHE A 398 -4.15 -11.40 0.15
C PHE A 398 -4.48 -12.85 0.56
N GLU A 399 -5.29 -12.98 1.61
CA GLU A 399 -5.54 -14.21 2.36
C GLU A 399 -6.05 -15.39 1.50
N LYS A 400 -5.42 -16.55 1.70
CA LYS A 400 -5.97 -17.91 1.50
C LYS A 400 -6.87 -18.12 0.27
N THR A 401 -6.29 -18.28 -0.93
CA THR A 401 -6.87 -19.13 -2.00
C THR A 401 -5.83 -19.37 -3.10
N ASP A 402 -5.48 -20.63 -3.38
CA ASP A 402 -4.68 -21.01 -4.56
C ASP A 402 -5.60 -21.03 -5.79
N ILE A 403 -5.41 -20.12 -6.74
CA ILE A 403 -6.08 -20.13 -8.05
C ILE A 403 -5.02 -20.23 -9.15
N VAL A 404 -5.13 -21.25 -10.01
CA VAL A 404 -4.21 -21.55 -11.12
C VAL A 404 -4.92 -21.28 -12.44
N TRP A 405 -4.26 -20.62 -13.41
CA TRP A 405 -4.73 -20.52 -14.80
C TRP A 405 -3.59 -20.68 -15.82
N GLU A 406 -4.00 -20.96 -17.06
CA GLU A 406 -3.15 -21.32 -18.20
C GLU A 406 -2.53 -20.11 -18.93
N ARG A 407 -1.44 -20.37 -19.67
CA ARG A 407 -0.61 -19.38 -20.38
C ARG A 407 -1.41 -18.62 -21.45
N PRO A 408 -1.03 -17.37 -21.81
CA PRO A 408 -1.58 -16.69 -22.99
C PRO A 408 -1.41 -17.55 -24.23
N ILE A 409 -2.46 -17.63 -25.05
CA ILE A 409 -2.44 -18.36 -26.32
C ILE A 409 -1.78 -17.55 -27.43
N LYS A 410 -1.71 -16.22 -27.28
CA LYS A 410 -1.06 -15.30 -28.23
C LYS A 410 -0.29 -14.21 -27.52
N VAL A 411 0.91 -13.91 -28.00
CA VAL A 411 1.69 -12.71 -27.64
C VAL A 411 2.37 -12.19 -28.91
N SER A 412 2.18 -10.91 -29.25
CA SER A 412 2.67 -10.27 -30.48
C SER A 412 3.59 -9.08 -30.19
N PHE A 413 4.61 -8.92 -31.02
CA PHE A 413 5.64 -7.89 -30.88
C PHE A 413 5.93 -7.19 -32.21
N ASP A 414 6.44 -5.96 -32.16
CA ASP A 414 6.99 -5.25 -33.32
C ASP A 414 8.45 -5.64 -33.61
N ASN A 415 9.01 -5.09 -34.69
CA ASN A 415 10.41 -5.33 -35.10
C ASN A 415 11.44 -4.80 -34.08
N GLN A 416 11.01 -4.04 -33.07
CA GLN A 416 11.82 -3.56 -31.95
C GLN A 416 11.57 -4.38 -30.67
N ASN A 417 10.90 -5.53 -30.78
CA ASN A 417 10.55 -6.43 -29.69
C ASN A 417 9.64 -5.81 -28.61
N ARG A 418 8.87 -4.77 -28.94
CA ARG A 418 7.85 -4.18 -28.04
C ARG A 418 6.50 -4.83 -28.30
N LEU A 419 5.68 -5.01 -27.25
CA LEU A 419 4.32 -5.52 -27.43
C LEU A 419 3.56 -4.68 -28.45
N HIS A 420 3.03 -5.33 -29.47
CA HIS A 420 2.41 -4.63 -30.59
C HIS A 420 1.51 -5.54 -31.41
N ALA A 421 0.33 -5.03 -31.72
CA ALA A 421 -0.56 -5.54 -32.74
C ALA A 421 -1.42 -4.40 -33.30
N GLU A 422 -1.72 -4.44 -34.60
CA GLU A 422 -2.51 -3.39 -35.28
C GLU A 422 -3.94 -3.90 -35.53
N GLY A 423 -4.89 -3.42 -34.72
CA GLY A 423 -6.31 -3.82 -34.85
C GLY A 423 -6.66 -5.20 -34.29
N GLU A 424 -5.75 -5.82 -33.55
CA GLU A 424 -5.97 -7.10 -32.89
C GLU A 424 -5.26 -7.15 -31.53
N ALA A 425 -5.57 -8.15 -30.72
CA ALA A 425 -4.97 -8.30 -29.40
C ALA A 425 -3.47 -8.64 -29.53
N ALA A 426 -2.64 -7.87 -28.83
CA ALA A 426 -1.22 -8.17 -28.71
C ALA A 426 -0.98 -9.26 -27.66
N ILE A 427 -1.91 -9.47 -26.72
CA ILE A 427 -1.93 -10.61 -25.81
C ILE A 427 -3.36 -11.17 -25.76
N GLU A 428 -3.51 -12.48 -25.93
CA GLU A 428 -4.82 -13.17 -25.87
C GLU A 428 -4.73 -14.39 -24.96
N PHE A 429 -5.76 -14.57 -24.13
CA PHE A 429 -5.88 -15.68 -23.18
C PHE A 429 -6.96 -16.68 -23.62
N ALA A 430 -6.87 -17.92 -23.13
CA ALA A 430 -7.80 -18.99 -23.51
C ALA A 430 -9.27 -18.74 -23.12
N ASP A 431 -9.51 -17.85 -22.15
CA ASP A 431 -10.85 -17.43 -21.71
C ASP A 431 -11.45 -16.30 -22.57
N GLY A 432 -10.73 -15.87 -23.62
CA GLY A 432 -11.13 -14.79 -24.51
C GLY A 432 -10.75 -13.39 -24.02
N TYR A 433 -10.05 -13.26 -22.88
CA TYR A 433 -9.52 -11.98 -22.44
C TYR A 433 -8.38 -11.51 -23.35
N SER A 434 -8.34 -10.21 -23.64
CA SER A 434 -7.43 -9.63 -24.65
C SER A 434 -6.85 -8.30 -24.20
N LEU A 435 -5.55 -8.10 -24.43
CA LEU A 435 -4.86 -6.83 -24.21
C LEU A 435 -4.31 -6.30 -25.54
N TYR A 436 -4.47 -4.99 -25.75
CA TYR A 436 -4.09 -4.33 -26.99
C TYR A 436 -2.88 -3.43 -26.76
N PHE A 437 -1.88 -3.55 -27.61
CA PHE A 437 -0.67 -2.75 -27.51
C PHE A 437 -0.28 -2.19 -28.86
N TYR A 438 0.20 -0.95 -28.87
CA TYR A 438 0.75 -0.30 -30.05
C TYR A 438 2.13 0.27 -29.75
N ARG A 439 3.18 -0.30 -30.36
CA ARG A 439 4.59 0.09 -30.17
C ARG A 439 5.03 0.15 -28.71
N GLY A 440 4.58 -0.82 -27.90
CA GLY A 440 4.88 -0.93 -26.48
C GLY A 440 3.94 -0.17 -25.54
N VAL A 441 3.00 0.61 -26.06
CA VAL A 441 2.00 1.33 -25.24
C VAL A 441 0.67 0.57 -25.26
N MET A 442 0.13 0.27 -24.08
CA MET A 442 -1.17 -0.39 -23.98
C MET A 442 -2.28 0.57 -24.41
N LEU A 443 -3.12 0.12 -25.34
CA LEU A 443 -4.28 0.87 -25.80
C LEU A 443 -5.54 0.37 -25.09
N PRO A 444 -6.43 1.28 -24.66
CA PRO A 444 -7.82 0.92 -24.38
C PRO A 444 -8.42 0.11 -25.53
N GLU A 445 -9.23 -0.89 -25.19
CA GLU A 445 -9.87 -1.80 -26.15
C GLU A 445 -10.58 -1.05 -27.30
N LYS A 446 -11.27 0.05 -26.97
CA LYS A 446 -11.94 0.96 -27.93
C LYS A 446 -11.04 1.44 -29.08
N TYR A 447 -9.73 1.51 -28.87
CA TYR A 447 -8.76 1.91 -29.88
C TYR A 447 -8.00 0.71 -30.45
N GLY A 448 -7.57 -0.18 -29.56
CA GLY A 448 -6.71 -1.31 -29.91
C GLY A 448 -7.35 -2.36 -30.82
N LYS A 449 -8.68 -2.55 -30.73
CA LYS A 449 -9.45 -3.42 -31.64
C LYS A 449 -9.57 -2.90 -33.06
N LEU A 450 -9.22 -1.64 -33.29
CA LEU A 450 -9.34 -0.99 -34.58
C LEU A 450 -7.94 -0.76 -35.15
N HIS A 451 -7.79 -1.05 -36.44
CA HIS A 451 -6.53 -0.81 -37.09
C HIS A 451 -6.29 0.72 -37.17
N PRO A 452 -5.04 1.22 -37.01
CA PRO A 452 -4.69 2.64 -37.09
C PRO A 452 -5.39 3.48 -38.18
N HIS A 453 -5.61 2.94 -39.37
CA HIS A 453 -6.33 3.66 -40.45
C HIS A 453 -7.76 4.06 -40.08
N GLN A 454 -8.39 3.28 -39.20
CA GLN A 454 -9.76 3.50 -38.70
C GLN A 454 -9.80 4.45 -37.49
N TRP A 455 -8.64 4.86 -36.96
CA TRP A 455 -8.60 5.76 -35.80
C TRP A 455 -9.12 7.15 -36.15
N GLN A 456 -9.89 7.76 -35.23
CA GLN A 456 -10.55 9.05 -35.45
C GLN A 456 -9.81 10.16 -34.70
N ALA A 457 -9.61 11.31 -35.35
CA ALA A 457 -8.91 12.43 -34.73
C ALA A 457 -9.64 12.98 -33.51
N GLN A 458 -10.98 12.89 -33.47
CA GLN A 458 -11.80 13.37 -32.36
C GLN A 458 -11.51 12.64 -31.05
N TRP A 459 -10.97 11.42 -31.08
CA TRP A 459 -10.61 10.68 -29.87
C TRP A 459 -9.53 11.39 -29.05
N LEU A 460 -8.63 12.14 -29.70
CA LEU A 460 -7.60 12.94 -29.04
C LEU A 460 -8.21 14.02 -28.12
N LEU A 461 -9.43 14.48 -28.41
CA LEU A 461 -10.13 15.49 -27.60
C LEU A 461 -10.68 14.93 -26.28
N GLN A 462 -10.96 13.62 -26.24
CA GLN A 462 -11.58 12.93 -25.11
C GLN A 462 -10.58 12.13 -24.27
N GLU A 463 -9.42 11.77 -24.84
CA GLU A 463 -8.45 10.90 -24.18
C GLU A 463 -7.61 11.69 -23.17
N GLY A 464 -7.79 11.40 -21.88
CA GLY A 464 -7.06 12.07 -20.79
C GLY A 464 -5.61 11.61 -20.68
N ASN A 465 -5.32 10.34 -21.01
CA ASN A 465 -3.99 9.77 -20.85
C ASN A 465 -3.02 10.32 -21.92
N VAL A 466 -1.96 10.98 -21.44
CA VAL A 466 -0.97 11.66 -22.29
C VAL A 466 -0.16 10.65 -23.13
N GLU A 467 0.19 9.49 -22.59
CA GLU A 467 0.95 8.45 -23.30
C GLU A 467 0.11 7.79 -24.40
N VAL A 468 -1.18 7.55 -24.14
CA VAL A 468 -2.11 7.02 -25.16
C VAL A 468 -2.27 8.06 -26.28
N ARG A 469 -2.46 9.34 -25.96
CA ARG A 469 -2.52 10.42 -26.97
C ARG A 469 -1.25 10.51 -27.81
N ARG A 470 -0.08 10.37 -27.18
CA ARG A 470 1.23 10.40 -27.85
C ARG A 470 1.35 9.32 -28.92
N VAL A 471 0.67 8.18 -28.74
CA VAL A 471 0.63 7.08 -29.71
C VAL A 471 -0.48 7.25 -30.74
N LEU A 472 -1.65 7.74 -30.34
CA LEU A 472 -2.76 8.00 -31.25
C LEU A 472 -2.39 9.07 -32.30
N MET A 473 -1.68 10.14 -31.92
CA MET A 473 -1.31 11.22 -32.85
C MET A 473 -0.56 10.75 -34.11
N PRO A 474 0.61 10.07 -34.00
CA PRO A 474 1.31 9.55 -35.17
C PRO A 474 0.53 8.42 -35.87
N GLY A 475 -0.30 7.65 -35.15
CA GLY A 475 -1.11 6.57 -35.77
C GLY A 475 -2.31 7.07 -36.59
N ILE A 476 -2.95 8.15 -36.18
CA ILE A 476 -4.02 8.84 -36.94
C ILE A 476 -3.43 9.59 -38.14
N GLY A 477 -2.24 10.18 -37.95
CA GLY A 477 -1.55 10.98 -38.95
C GLY A 477 -2.00 12.45 -38.94
N TYR A 478 -1.03 13.35 -39.02
CA TYR A 478 -1.27 14.79 -38.90
C TYR A 478 -2.17 15.36 -40.02
N ALA A 479 -2.11 14.81 -41.24
CA ALA A 479 -2.96 15.26 -42.34
C ALA A 479 -4.45 15.03 -42.05
N LYS A 480 -4.79 13.85 -41.49
CA LYS A 480 -6.15 13.50 -41.06
C LYS A 480 -6.59 14.36 -39.89
N MET A 481 -5.69 14.60 -38.92
CA MET A 481 -5.95 15.52 -37.81
C MET A 481 -6.30 16.94 -38.29
N CYS A 482 -5.58 17.48 -39.29
CA CYS A 482 -5.85 18.80 -39.85
C CYS A 482 -7.22 18.90 -40.55
N GLN A 483 -7.74 17.78 -41.08
CA GLN A 483 -9.05 17.73 -41.74
C GLN A 483 -10.19 17.58 -40.73
N GLU A 484 -9.99 16.78 -39.68
CA GLU A 484 -11.03 16.36 -38.75
C GLU A 484 -11.14 17.23 -37.49
N LEU A 485 -10.09 18.00 -37.14
CA LEU A 485 -10.05 18.87 -35.98
C LEU A 485 -10.10 20.35 -36.37
N ARG A 486 -10.55 21.21 -35.44
CA ARG A 486 -10.49 22.66 -35.62
C ARG A 486 -9.02 23.13 -35.57
N VAL A 487 -8.49 23.52 -36.72
CA VAL A 487 -7.17 24.12 -36.90
C VAL A 487 -7.29 25.63 -37.09
N ASN A 488 -6.39 26.40 -36.47
CA ASN A 488 -6.22 27.82 -36.75
C ASN A 488 -5.03 28.01 -37.69
N GLU A 489 -5.25 28.67 -38.81
CA GLU A 489 -4.17 29.07 -39.71
C GLU A 489 -3.42 30.27 -39.10
N ILE A 490 -2.10 30.14 -38.96
CA ILE A 490 -1.23 31.20 -38.44
C ILE A 490 -0.69 32.03 -39.60
N ASP A 491 -0.20 31.36 -40.65
CA ASP A 491 0.45 31.99 -41.79
C ASP A 491 0.47 31.02 -42.98
N SER A 492 0.53 31.55 -44.20
CA SER A 492 0.57 30.77 -45.43
C SER A 492 1.56 31.38 -46.41
N TRP A 493 2.41 30.54 -47.00
CA TRP A 493 3.46 30.94 -47.95
C TRP A 493 3.66 29.84 -48.99
N GLN A 494 3.40 30.15 -50.26
CA GLN A 494 3.43 29.19 -51.37
C GLN A 494 2.56 27.94 -51.08
N GLU A 495 3.11 26.73 -51.20
CA GLU A 495 2.43 25.46 -50.89
C GLU A 495 2.34 25.14 -49.39
N TYR A 496 2.90 26.00 -48.55
CA TYR A 496 3.08 25.76 -47.12
C TYR A 496 2.11 26.59 -46.29
N THR A 497 1.46 25.93 -45.33
CA THR A 497 0.56 26.60 -44.38
C THR A 497 0.93 26.21 -42.96
N LEU A 498 1.23 27.19 -42.11
CA LEU A 498 1.45 26.97 -40.69
C LEU A 498 0.11 26.93 -39.96
N LEU A 499 -0.16 25.82 -39.29
CA LEU A 499 -1.40 25.55 -38.57
C LEU A 499 -1.12 25.39 -37.08
N LYS A 500 -2.03 25.91 -36.25
CA LYS A 500 -2.09 25.67 -34.82
C LYS A 500 -3.33 24.86 -34.49
N LEU A 501 -3.13 23.66 -33.97
CA LEU A 501 -4.19 22.91 -33.31
C LEU A 501 -4.36 23.49 -31.90
N HIS A 502 -5.50 24.13 -31.65
CA HIS A 502 -5.88 24.51 -30.29
C HIS A 502 -6.17 23.24 -29.50
N HIS A 503 -5.23 22.85 -28.66
CA HIS A 503 -5.41 21.74 -27.73
C HIS A 503 -5.49 22.27 -26.30
N TYR A 504 -6.51 21.85 -25.56
CA TYR A 504 -6.76 22.26 -24.16
C TYR A 504 -5.74 21.74 -23.13
N PHE A 505 -4.67 21.02 -23.52
CA PHE A 505 -3.79 20.33 -22.56
C PHE A 505 -2.28 20.46 -22.81
N GLU A 506 -1.82 20.99 -23.94
CA GLU A 506 -0.42 21.43 -24.11
C GLU A 506 -0.41 22.96 -23.98
N TYR A 507 0.29 23.52 -22.98
CA TYR A 507 0.31 24.97 -22.71
C TYR A 507 0.68 25.82 -23.94
N ASP A 508 1.50 25.29 -24.85
CA ASP A 508 1.94 25.98 -26.06
C ASP A 508 1.14 25.62 -27.33
N GLY A 509 0.30 24.57 -27.31
CA GLY A 509 -0.42 24.04 -28.48
C GLY A 509 0.47 23.32 -29.50
N ILE A 510 -0.15 22.58 -30.43
CA ILE A 510 0.58 21.81 -31.46
C ILE A 510 0.65 22.64 -32.75
N PHE A 511 1.87 22.92 -33.20
CA PHE A 511 2.14 23.59 -34.48
C PHE A 511 2.44 22.54 -35.55
N LEU A 512 1.74 22.65 -36.68
CA LEU A 512 1.88 21.76 -37.84
C LEU A 512 2.18 22.58 -39.09
N LEU A 513 3.15 22.15 -39.88
CA LEU A 513 3.36 22.63 -41.23
C LEU A 513 2.59 21.74 -42.19
N LYS A 514 1.54 22.27 -42.80
CA LYS A 514 0.81 21.64 -43.90
C LYS A 514 1.51 21.96 -45.21
N MET A 515 1.76 20.95 -46.02
CA MET A 515 2.33 21.05 -47.36
C MET A 515 1.32 20.50 -48.36
N THR A 516 0.99 21.28 -49.38
CA THR A 516 0.04 20.84 -50.43
C THR A 516 0.80 20.64 -51.74
N CYS A 517 0.89 19.40 -52.21
CA CYS A 517 1.55 19.12 -53.49
C CYS A 517 0.78 19.78 -54.66
N PRO A 518 1.39 20.68 -55.45
CA PRO A 518 0.67 21.40 -56.53
C PRO A 518 0.16 20.48 -57.64
N SER A 519 0.84 19.38 -57.91
CA SER A 519 0.54 18.47 -59.02
C SER A 519 -0.49 17.39 -58.67
N THR A 520 -0.52 16.94 -57.41
CA THR A 520 -1.43 15.85 -56.97
C THR A 520 -2.53 16.32 -56.03
N GLY A 521 -2.44 17.55 -55.50
CA GLY A 521 -3.34 18.06 -54.46
C GLY A 521 -3.20 17.33 -53.11
N GLN A 522 -2.23 16.43 -52.98
CA GLN A 522 -2.06 15.63 -51.78
C GLN A 522 -1.52 16.48 -50.63
N ILE A 523 -2.15 16.33 -49.45
CA ILE A 523 -1.81 17.07 -48.25
C ILE A 523 -0.87 16.24 -47.37
N TYR A 524 0.26 16.83 -47.02
CA TYR A 524 1.18 16.33 -46.01
C TYR A 524 1.18 17.29 -44.83
N ALA A 525 1.42 16.77 -43.62
CA ALA A 525 1.56 17.61 -42.43
C ALA A 525 2.66 17.08 -41.52
N LEU A 526 3.52 17.97 -41.05
CA LEU A 526 4.63 17.67 -40.13
C LEU A 526 4.51 18.52 -38.87
N ARG A 527 4.87 17.96 -37.71
CA ARG A 527 4.97 18.72 -36.48
C ARG A 527 6.22 19.60 -36.53
N VAL A 528 6.06 20.87 -36.17
CA VAL A 528 7.14 21.85 -36.08
C VAL A 528 7.25 22.42 -34.65
N PRO A 529 8.39 23.01 -34.26
CA PRO A 529 8.58 23.60 -32.95
C PRO A 529 7.46 24.57 -32.52
N PRO A 530 7.17 24.64 -31.21
CA PRO A 530 6.16 25.57 -30.71
C PRO A 530 6.60 27.03 -30.93
N LYS A 531 5.62 27.93 -31.08
CA LYS A 531 5.80 29.41 -31.16
C LYS A 531 6.42 29.93 -32.46
N MET A 532 6.50 29.11 -33.51
CA MET A 532 6.81 29.58 -34.86
C MET A 532 5.80 30.62 -35.33
N ARG A 533 6.28 31.60 -36.12
CA ARG A 533 5.50 32.79 -36.50
C ARG A 533 5.11 32.81 -37.97
N SER A 534 5.78 32.05 -38.84
CA SER A 534 5.46 32.00 -40.28
C SER A 534 5.63 30.62 -40.90
N ALA A 535 4.94 30.36 -42.00
CA ALA A 535 5.08 29.15 -42.80
C ALA A 535 6.49 29.02 -43.38
N ARG A 536 7.12 30.14 -43.77
CA ARG A 536 8.51 30.20 -44.25
C ARG A 536 9.53 29.80 -43.17
N GLU A 537 9.34 30.25 -41.93
CA GLU A 537 10.18 29.84 -40.79
C GLU A 537 10.05 28.33 -40.53
N ALA A 538 8.83 27.82 -40.57
CA ALA A 538 8.55 26.41 -40.34
C ALA A 538 9.14 25.49 -41.42
N ILE A 539 9.01 25.82 -42.70
CA ILE A 539 9.61 25.02 -43.78
C ILE A 539 11.14 25.11 -43.76
N ARG A 540 11.72 26.27 -43.45
CA ARG A 540 13.17 26.41 -43.26
C ARG A 540 13.68 25.49 -42.16
N TRP A 541 12.94 25.36 -41.06
CA TRP A 541 13.28 24.42 -39.99
C TRP A 541 13.19 22.96 -40.43
N VAL A 542 12.12 22.58 -41.16
CA VAL A 542 11.96 21.23 -41.72
C VAL A 542 13.12 20.90 -42.69
N ASN A 543 13.60 21.90 -43.43
CA ASN A 543 14.74 21.79 -44.35
C ASN A 543 16.11 22.00 -43.68
N TRP A 544 16.21 21.81 -42.36
CA TRP A 544 17.47 21.89 -41.62
C TRP A 544 18.18 23.27 -41.68
N GLY A 545 17.41 24.35 -41.81
CA GLY A 545 17.90 25.73 -41.80
C GLY A 545 18.13 26.34 -43.18
N ILE A 546 17.93 25.58 -44.26
CA ILE A 546 18.06 26.04 -45.66
C ILE A 546 16.75 26.72 -46.07
N ASP A 547 16.85 27.95 -46.58
CA ASP A 547 15.67 28.68 -47.06
C ASP A 547 15.16 28.03 -48.37
N PRO A 548 13.84 27.85 -48.56
CA PRO A 548 13.35 27.20 -49.77
C PRO A 548 13.69 27.93 -51.08
N GLU A 549 13.99 29.22 -51.04
CA GLU A 549 14.46 29.96 -52.22
C GLU A 549 15.93 29.66 -52.58
N GLU A 550 16.69 29.03 -51.67
CA GLU A 550 18.08 28.62 -51.89
C GLU A 550 18.19 27.24 -52.56
N PHE A 551 17.07 26.54 -52.78
CA PHE A 551 17.05 25.38 -53.68
C PHE A 551 17.29 25.87 -55.11
N ALA A 552 18.55 25.94 -55.50
CA ALA A 552 18.95 26.20 -56.87
C ALA A 552 18.20 25.22 -57.78
N VAL A 553 17.37 25.78 -58.66
CA VAL A 553 16.71 25.06 -59.75
C VAL A 553 17.81 24.42 -60.60
N GLN A 554 18.07 23.14 -60.39
CA GLN A 554 18.73 22.33 -61.41
C GLN A 554 17.67 22.04 -62.48
N THR A 555 17.58 22.94 -63.47
CA THR A 555 17.06 22.60 -64.80
C THR A 555 18.01 21.65 -65.50
#